data_AF-A0A4R9G5A5-F1
#
_entry.id   AF-A0A4R9G5A5-F1
#
_cell.length_a   1.000
_cell.length_b   1.000
_cell.length_c   1.000
_cell.angle_alpha   90.00
_cell.angle_beta   90.00
_cell.angle_gamma   90.00
#
_symmetry.space_group_name_H-M   'P 1'
#
loop_
_entity.id
_entity.type
_entity.pdbx_description
1 polymer ?
#
loop_
_entity_poly.entity_id
_entity_poly.type
_entity_poly.pdbx_seq_one_letter_code
_entity_poly.pdbx_strand_id
1 'polypeptide(L)'
;MPSQKRETSYDYVCFSELLYEYDKPKETEKKIKRRLKYYELGDYDQDRVDTIRKLKNDLSEEIQKNSGSKYYLGSKEIYAALNDFDFDLLLKDFQLKYQRISKDDMSSILLIAIYTYYLR
;
A
#
# COMPACT_ATOMS: atom_id res chain seq x y z
N MET A 1 14.89 -18.56 -2.48
CA MET A 1 13.73 -18.03 -3.24
C MET A 1 14.27 -17.01 -4.23
N PRO A 2 14.27 -17.28 -5.55
CA PRO A 2 14.74 -16.29 -6.51
C PRO A 2 13.80 -15.08 -6.46
N SER A 3 14.34 -13.89 -6.23
CA SER A 3 13.57 -12.64 -6.24
C SER A 3 13.15 -12.36 -7.69
N GLN A 4 11.92 -12.73 -8.04
CA GLN A 4 11.27 -12.19 -9.22
C GLN A 4 11.25 -10.67 -9.05
N LYS A 5 12.11 -9.96 -9.80
CA LYS A 5 12.01 -8.51 -9.97
C LYS A 5 10.63 -8.24 -10.55
N ARG A 6 9.69 -7.80 -9.71
CA ARG A 6 8.41 -7.26 -10.18
C ARG A 6 8.70 -6.07 -11.08
N GLU A 7 8.01 -5.99 -12.21
CA GLU A 7 7.92 -4.74 -12.94
C GLU A 7 7.24 -3.72 -12.04
N THR A 8 7.93 -2.62 -11.80
CA THR A 8 7.46 -1.53 -10.98
C THR A 8 6.26 -0.87 -11.66
N SER A 9 5.12 -0.72 -10.99
CA SER A 9 3.93 -0.06 -11.53
C SER A 9 3.77 1.38 -11.03
N TYR A 10 2.93 2.16 -11.71
CA TYR A 10 2.58 3.53 -11.30
C TYR A 10 2.03 3.55 -9.87
N ASP A 11 1.01 2.73 -9.60
CA ASP A 11 0.28 2.77 -8.32
C ASP A 11 1.16 2.33 -7.15
N TYR A 12 1.98 1.30 -7.36
CA TYR A 12 2.91 0.82 -6.36
C TYR A 12 4.00 1.86 -6.04
N VAL A 13 4.55 2.53 -7.05
CA VAL A 13 5.54 3.63 -6.85
C VAL A 13 4.94 4.73 -6.03
N CYS A 14 3.77 5.22 -6.43
CA CYS A 14 3.07 6.28 -5.71
C CYS A 14 2.82 5.86 -4.26
N PHE A 15 2.27 4.68 -4.01
CA PHE A 15 2.01 4.20 -2.67
C PHE A 15 3.28 4.11 -1.82
N SER A 16 4.36 3.53 -2.38
CA SER A 16 5.63 3.35 -1.67
C SER A 16 6.29 4.65 -1.22
N GLU A 17 6.19 5.72 -2.03
CA GLU A 17 6.71 7.03 -1.67
C GLU A 17 5.74 7.76 -0.71
N LEU A 18 4.42 7.56 -0.86
CA LEU A 18 3.39 8.11 0.03
C LEU A 18 3.42 7.51 1.44
N LEU A 19 3.88 6.26 1.62
CA LEU A 19 4.07 5.66 2.95
C LEU A 19 4.96 6.51 3.87
N TYR A 20 5.92 7.24 3.28
CA TYR A 20 6.86 8.11 3.99
C TYR A 20 6.53 9.59 3.80
N GLU A 21 5.30 9.90 3.39
CA GLU A 21 4.74 11.24 3.40
C GLU A 21 4.45 11.63 4.85
N TYR A 22 5.46 12.20 5.50
CA TYR A 22 5.32 12.98 6.73
C TYR A 22 4.75 14.37 6.39
N ASP A 23 5.12 15.42 7.14
CA ASP A 23 4.70 16.81 6.88
C ASP A 23 5.40 17.46 5.66
N LYS A 24 5.79 16.66 4.67
CA LYS A 24 6.62 17.06 3.52
C LYS A 24 6.00 16.69 2.16
N PRO A 25 4.75 17.09 1.87
CA PRO A 25 4.04 16.68 0.65
C PRO A 25 4.79 17.09 -0.64
N LYS A 26 5.43 18.26 -0.66
CA LYS A 26 6.22 18.74 -1.82
C LYS A 26 7.46 17.90 -2.09
N GLU A 27 8.10 17.36 -1.05
CA GLU A 27 9.26 16.47 -1.23
C GLU A 27 8.81 15.11 -1.75
N THR A 28 7.71 14.57 -1.21
CA THR A 28 7.11 13.32 -1.68
C THR A 28 6.68 13.41 -3.14
N GLU A 29 6.01 14.50 -3.54
CA GLU A 29 5.63 14.74 -4.92
C GLU A 29 6.83 14.74 -5.87
N LYS A 30 7.92 15.43 -5.49
CA LYS A 30 9.17 15.43 -6.27
C LYS A 30 9.76 14.02 -6.40
N LYS A 31 9.71 13.20 -5.35
CA LYS A 31 10.18 11.81 -5.40
C LYS A 31 9.31 10.96 -6.31
N ILE A 32 7.98 11.07 -6.22
CA ILE A 32 7.04 10.38 -7.11
C ILE A 32 7.34 10.74 -8.56
N LYS A 33 7.38 12.04 -8.90
CA LYS A 33 7.72 12.51 -10.26
C LYS A 33 9.04 11.94 -10.76
N ARG A 34 10.08 11.92 -9.91
CA ARG A 34 11.39 11.36 -10.25
C ARG A 34 11.31 9.85 -10.52
N ARG A 35 10.57 9.10 -9.71
CA ARG A 35 10.42 7.65 -9.84
C ARG A 35 9.60 7.26 -11.06
N LEU A 36 8.48 7.93 -11.29
CA LEU A 36 7.64 7.72 -12.47
C LEU A 36 8.44 7.91 -13.77
N LYS A 37 9.25 8.99 -13.83
CA LYS A 37 10.16 9.22 -14.97
C LYS A 37 11.23 8.13 -15.08
N TYR A 38 11.84 7.71 -13.97
CA TYR A 38 12.89 6.69 -13.98
C TYR A 38 12.42 5.33 -14.48
N TYR A 39 11.17 4.97 -14.20
CA TYR A 39 10.56 3.71 -14.61
C TYR A 39 9.67 3.84 -15.86
N GLU A 40 9.62 5.02 -16.49
CA GLU A 40 8.80 5.29 -17.69
C GLU A 40 7.31 4.97 -17.51
N LEU A 41 6.75 5.25 -16.33
CA LEU A 41 5.39 4.86 -15.93
C LEU A 41 4.29 5.87 -16.31
N GLY A 42 4.64 6.88 -17.11
CA GLY A 42 3.77 7.99 -17.48
C GLY A 42 3.95 9.24 -16.61
N ASP A 43 3.17 10.27 -16.92
CA ASP A 43 3.23 11.56 -16.25
C ASP A 43 2.54 11.54 -14.89
N TYR A 44 2.94 12.47 -14.02
CA TYR A 44 2.32 12.65 -12.72
C TYR A 44 0.87 13.13 -12.86
N ASP A 45 -0.05 12.33 -12.33
CA ASP A 45 -1.47 12.61 -12.22
C ASP A 45 -1.84 12.84 -10.74
N GLN A 46 -2.26 14.07 -10.43
CA GLN A 46 -2.64 14.48 -9.07
C GLN A 46 -3.86 13.70 -8.55
N ASP A 47 -4.91 13.53 -9.35
CA ASP A 47 -6.15 12.87 -8.93
C ASP A 47 -5.91 11.39 -8.62
N ARG A 48 -5.05 10.74 -9.42
CA ARG A 48 -4.63 9.36 -9.17
C ARG A 48 -3.80 9.26 -7.89
N VAL A 49 -2.84 10.17 -7.68
CA VAL A 49 -2.02 10.20 -6.47
C VAL A 49 -2.87 10.47 -5.22
N ASP A 50 -3.86 11.35 -5.31
CA ASP A 50 -4.79 11.64 -4.21
C ASP A 50 -5.65 10.41 -3.85
N THR A 51 -6.07 9.65 -4.87
CA THR A 51 -6.76 8.36 -4.67
C THR A 51 -5.87 7.37 -3.90
N ILE A 52 -4.59 7.27 -4.27
CA ILE A 52 -3.63 6.38 -3.61
C ILE A 52 -3.29 6.88 -2.20
N ARG A 53 -3.23 8.19 -1.98
CA ARG A 53 -3.06 8.77 -0.64
C ARG A 53 -4.24 8.44 0.26
N LYS A 54 -5.47 8.49 -0.27
CA LYS A 54 -6.66 8.06 0.46
C LYS A 54 -6.59 6.57 0.79
N LEU A 55 -6.19 5.72 -0.16
CA LEU A 55 -5.96 4.29 0.11
C LEU A 55 -4.94 4.08 1.25
N LYS A 56 -3.81 4.79 1.22
CA LYS A 56 -2.81 4.74 2.29
C LYS A 56 -3.40 5.05 3.66
N ASN A 57 -4.15 6.15 3.77
CA ASN A 57 -4.75 6.57 5.04
C ASN A 57 -5.77 5.53 5.54
N ASP A 58 -6.66 5.07 4.66
CA ASP A 58 -7.66 4.06 5.00
C ASP A 58 -7.01 2.74 5.45
N LEU A 59 -5.89 2.33 4.83
CA LEU A 59 -5.13 1.15 5.24
C LEU A 59 -4.43 1.35 6.57
N SER A 60 -3.82 2.52 6.80
CA SER A 60 -3.20 2.85 8.09
C SER A 60 -4.23 2.77 9.21
N GLU A 61 -5.37 3.43 9.05
CA GLU A 61 -6.46 3.44 10.03
C GLU A 61 -6.99 2.03 10.28
N GLU A 62 -7.15 1.22 9.23
CA GLU A 62 -7.72 -0.12 9.38
C GLU A 62 -6.75 -1.11 10.02
N ILE A 63 -5.50 -1.16 9.58
CA ILE A 63 -4.49 -2.11 10.08
C ILE A 63 -4.16 -1.79 11.54
N GLN A 64 -4.06 -0.51 11.91
CA GLN A 64 -3.74 -0.10 13.28
C GLN A 64 -4.86 -0.38 14.30
N LYS A 65 -6.08 -0.71 13.85
CA LYS A 65 -7.14 -1.16 14.78
C LYS A 65 -6.81 -2.49 15.45
N ASN A 66 -5.91 -3.30 14.88
CA ASN A 66 -5.58 -4.64 15.39
C ASN A 66 -6.86 -5.43 15.71
N SER A 67 -7.10 -5.77 16.98
CA SER A 67 -8.30 -6.49 17.46
C SER A 67 -9.63 -5.80 17.17
N GLY A 68 -9.65 -4.50 16.85
CA GLY A 68 -10.83 -3.78 16.38
C GLY A 68 -11.09 -3.89 14.88
N SER A 69 -10.17 -4.47 14.11
CA SER A 69 -10.35 -4.71 12.67
C SER A 69 -11.05 -6.03 12.43
N LYS A 70 -12.05 -6.03 11.54
CA LYS A 70 -12.70 -7.27 11.08
C LYS A 70 -11.76 -8.18 10.28
N TYR A 71 -10.61 -7.67 9.84
CA TYR A 71 -9.62 -8.41 9.09
C TYR A 71 -8.56 -9.03 9.99
N TYR A 72 -8.46 -8.65 11.27
CA TYR A 72 -7.45 -9.19 12.16
C TYR A 72 -7.88 -10.54 12.73
N LEU A 73 -7.07 -11.57 12.46
CA LEU A 73 -7.27 -12.95 12.88
C LEU A 73 -6.62 -13.26 14.24
N GLY A 74 -5.85 -12.31 14.79
CA GLY A 74 -5.07 -12.51 16.01
C GLY A 74 -3.67 -13.06 15.74
N SER A 75 -2.70 -12.60 16.54
CA SER A 75 -1.34 -13.17 16.57
C SER A 75 -1.40 -14.63 17.02
N LYS A 76 -1.15 -15.55 16.10
CA LYS A 76 -1.10 -16.99 16.40
C LYS A 76 0.28 -17.45 16.89
N GLU A 77 1.29 -16.65 16.60
CA GLU A 77 2.69 -16.92 16.94
C GLU A 77 3.19 -15.95 18.01
N ILE A 78 4.42 -16.19 18.47
CA ILE A 78 5.13 -15.33 19.44
C ILE A 78 5.40 -13.94 18.86
N TYR A 79 5.52 -13.85 17.53
CA TYR A 79 5.81 -12.62 16.80
C TYR A 79 4.68 -12.30 15.84
N ALA A 80 4.45 -11.00 15.65
CA ALA A 80 3.52 -10.48 14.65
C ALA A 80 3.93 -10.96 13.25
N ALA A 81 2.94 -11.35 12.45
CA ALA A 81 3.15 -11.90 11.12
C ALA A 81 2.05 -11.46 10.13
N LEU A 82 2.33 -11.57 8.82
CA LEU A 82 1.39 -11.19 7.77
C LEU A 82 0.07 -11.99 7.82
N ASN A 83 0.12 -13.23 8.32
CA ASN A 83 -1.02 -14.12 8.46
C ASN A 83 -1.90 -13.81 9.69
N ASP A 84 -1.56 -12.78 10.47
CA ASP A 84 -2.42 -12.25 11.52
C ASP A 84 -3.59 -11.44 10.94
N PHE A 85 -3.60 -11.22 9.61
CA PHE A 85 -4.69 -10.61 8.88
C PHE A 85 -5.27 -11.57 7.83
N ASP A 86 -6.60 -11.52 7.65
CA ASP A 86 -7.31 -12.14 6.54
C ASP A 86 -7.03 -11.36 5.25
N PHE A 87 -5.92 -11.73 4.61
CA PHE A 87 -5.43 -11.06 3.41
C PHE A 87 -6.41 -11.15 2.24
N ASP A 88 -7.09 -12.29 2.07
CA ASP A 88 -8.04 -12.50 0.98
C ASP A 88 -9.26 -11.59 1.14
N LEU A 89 -9.77 -11.44 2.37
CA LEU A 89 -10.87 -10.52 2.65
C LEU A 89 -10.44 -9.06 2.50
N LEU A 90 -9.25 -8.69 2.98
CA LEU A 90 -8.66 -7.36 2.77
C LEU A 90 -8.55 -7.01 1.29
N LEU A 91 -7.98 -7.92 0.50
CA LEU A 91 -7.81 -7.76 -0.95
C LEU A 91 -9.15 -7.57 -1.64
N LYS A 92 -10.12 -8.42 -1.33
CA LYS A 92 -11.46 -8.32 -1.93
C LYS A 92 -12.12 -6.98 -1.63
N ASP A 93 -12.17 -6.57 -0.37
CA ASP A 93 -12.90 -5.38 0.06
C ASP A 93 -12.23 -4.08 -0.43
N PHE A 94 -10.90 -3.99 -0.37
CA PHE A 94 -10.18 -2.82 -0.86
C PHE A 94 -10.14 -2.76 -2.40
N GLN A 95 -10.11 -3.90 -3.10
CA GLN A 95 -10.25 -3.93 -4.55
C GLN A 95 -11.62 -3.40 -5.00
N LEU A 96 -12.69 -3.73 -4.27
CA LEU A 96 -14.03 -3.22 -4.57
C LEU A 96 -14.14 -1.71 -4.35
N LYS A 97 -13.44 -1.17 -3.34
CA LYS A 97 -13.42 0.25 -3.00
C LYS A 97 -12.54 1.09 -3.93
N TYR A 98 -11.41 0.55 -4.38
CA TYR A 98 -10.41 1.24 -5.21
C TYR A 98 -10.25 0.59 -6.58
N GLN A 99 -11.33 0.60 -7.37
CA GLN A 99 -11.43 -0.11 -8.65
C GLN A 99 -10.43 0.35 -9.73
N ARG A 100 -9.82 1.53 -9.57
CA ARG A 100 -8.80 2.06 -10.49
C ARG A 100 -7.43 1.41 -10.31
N ILE A 101 -7.20 0.72 -9.20
CA ILE A 101 -5.93 0.05 -8.89
C ILE A 101 -6.04 -1.40 -9.35
N SER A 102 -5.01 -1.88 -10.03
CA SER A 102 -4.98 -3.27 -10.49
C SER A 102 -4.97 -4.25 -9.30
N LYS A 103 -5.46 -5.47 -9.49
CA LYS A 103 -5.45 -6.48 -8.42
C LYS A 103 -4.02 -6.79 -7.94
N ASP A 104 -3.06 -6.84 -8.86
CA ASP A 104 -1.66 -7.12 -8.54
C ASP A 104 -1.03 -5.98 -7.74
N ASP A 105 -1.35 -4.73 -8.08
CA ASP A 105 -0.93 -3.57 -7.29
C ASP A 105 -1.59 -3.55 -5.93
N MET A 106 -2.89 -3.80 -5.85
CA MET A 106 -3.60 -3.86 -4.58
C MET A 106 -2.99 -4.92 -3.66
N SER A 107 -2.75 -6.13 -4.18
CA SER A 107 -2.08 -7.19 -3.42
C SER A 107 -0.69 -6.75 -2.93
N SER A 108 0.08 -6.07 -3.78
CA SER A 108 1.42 -5.56 -3.42
C SER A 108 1.36 -4.49 -2.34
N ILE A 109 0.41 -3.56 -2.48
CA ILE A 109 0.14 -2.45 -1.57
C ILE A 109 -0.28 -2.97 -0.20
N LEU A 110 -1.17 -3.96 -0.14
CA LEU A 110 -1.60 -4.56 1.13
C LEU A 110 -0.45 -5.23 1.88
N LEU A 111 0.41 -5.97 1.17
CA LEU A 111 1.57 -6.61 1.79
C LEU A 111 2.52 -5.58 2.42
N ILE A 112 2.85 -4.51 1.70
CA ILE A 112 3.73 -3.47 2.25
C ILE A 112 3.03 -2.63 3.32
N ALA A 113 1.71 -2.43 3.25
CA ALA A 113 0.95 -1.74 4.28
C ALA A 113 0.91 -2.52 5.61
N ILE A 114 0.62 -3.82 5.57
CA ILE A 114 0.66 -4.68 6.78
C ILE A 114 2.09 -4.68 7.34
N TYR A 115 3.10 -4.85 6.49
CA TYR A 115 4.49 -4.76 6.93
C TYR A 115 4.81 -3.42 7.62
N THR A 116 4.33 -2.30 7.05
CA THR A 116 4.68 -0.96 7.53
C THR A 116 3.90 -0.54 8.78
N TYR A 117 2.63 -0.95 8.91
CA TYR A 117 1.74 -0.48 9.97
C TYR A 117 1.53 -1.47 11.11
N TYR A 118 1.91 -2.74 10.92
CA TYR A 118 1.75 -3.78 11.93
C TYR A 118 3.06 -4.46 12.33
N LEU A 119 3.95 -4.75 11.36
CA LEU A 119 5.19 -5.50 11.63
C LEU A 119 6.40 -4.62 11.99
N ARG A 120 6.33 -3.32 11.67
CA ARG A 120 7.42 -2.36 11.86
C ARG A 120 7.22 -1.53 13.12
#